data_AF-A0A9X6Q7C6-F1
#
_entry.id   AF-A0A9X6Q7C6-F1
#
_cell.length_a   1.000
_cell.length_b   1.000
_cell.length_c   1.000
_cell.angle_alpha   90.00
_cell.angle_beta   90.00
_cell.angle_gamma   90.00
#
_symmetry.space_group_name_H-M   'P 1'
#
loop_
_entity.id
_entity.type
_entity.pdbx_description
1 polymer ?
#
loop_
_entity_poly.entity_id
_entity_poly.type
_entity_poly.pdbx_seq_one_letter_code
_entity_poly.pdbx_strand_id
1 'polypeptide(L)'
;MTMTDIYNFMIKHGRMPHFHDEFPLILFWSQKSGCTSLANWFFYQIGLYEEAINYDPFIHNYEYDIYKNSFFYYIQVATELRLKQKHAYKLVRNPYKRAVSSFLSLLSPPHIEHPEWRPIRQFLYRDENCNKKISFKLYLYYLKSFDSNSDIINPHYAPQYIQNEERFVTNYIYLENYSKEIAKLEDQYGLKKSPLDLLEKSWHHQNDYAIFKGDYADANIIDPLFPRLPTYDSFYDAETTQLVEDIFKTDFTIYKYPFTPL
;
A
#
# COMPACT_ATOMS: atom_id res chain seq x y z
N MET A 1 4.23 24.64 -12.37
CA MET A 1 3.05 23.87 -11.94
C MET A 1 2.21 24.80 -11.07
N THR A 2 0.93 24.94 -11.37
CA THR A 2 0.02 25.77 -10.59
C THR A 2 -0.40 25.05 -9.31
N MET A 3 -0.94 25.78 -8.33
CA MET A 3 -1.54 25.17 -7.14
C MET A 3 -2.69 24.22 -7.50
N THR A 4 -3.48 24.59 -8.52
CA THR A 4 -4.57 23.78 -9.05
C THR A 4 -4.07 22.45 -9.62
N ASP A 5 -2.93 22.45 -10.32
CA ASP A 5 -2.35 21.22 -10.87
C ASP A 5 -1.94 20.24 -9.76
N ILE A 6 -1.31 20.75 -8.68
CA ILE A 6 -0.90 19.93 -7.53
C ILE A 6 -2.14 19.38 -6.83
N TYR A 7 -3.12 20.22 -6.57
CA TYR A 7 -4.38 19.82 -5.94
C TYR A 7 -5.11 18.72 -6.73
N ASN A 8 -5.25 18.92 -8.05
CA ASN A 8 -5.89 17.94 -8.92
C ASN A 8 -5.12 16.61 -8.95
N PHE A 9 -3.78 16.67 -8.97
CA PHE A 9 -2.94 15.47 -8.87
C PHE A 9 -3.22 14.71 -7.57
N MET A 10 -3.27 15.40 -6.42
CA MET A 10 -3.48 14.76 -5.13
C MET A 10 -4.86 14.12 -4.99
N ILE A 11 -5.90 14.80 -5.45
CA ILE A 11 -7.28 14.29 -5.38
C ILE A 11 -7.47 13.11 -6.32
N LYS A 12 -6.95 13.21 -7.55
CA LYS A 12 -7.10 12.16 -8.56
C LYS A 12 -6.69 10.79 -8.02
N HIS A 13 -5.60 10.73 -7.26
CA HIS A 13 -5.04 9.47 -6.79
C HIS A 13 -5.50 9.06 -5.38
N GLY A 14 -6.32 9.89 -4.70
CA GLY A 14 -6.88 9.56 -3.38
C GLY A 14 -5.84 9.28 -2.28
N ARG A 15 -4.59 9.72 -2.47
CA ARG A 15 -3.44 9.42 -1.61
C ARG A 15 -2.82 10.72 -1.12
N MET A 16 -3.53 11.44 -0.26
CA MET A 16 -3.00 12.68 0.31
C MET A 16 -1.87 12.37 1.32
N PRO A 17 -0.68 12.98 1.21
CA PRO A 17 0.43 12.78 2.13
C PRO A 17 0.08 13.13 3.56
N HIS A 18 0.81 12.55 4.49
CA HIS A 18 0.84 13.06 5.85
C HIS A 18 1.73 14.29 5.92
N PHE A 19 1.22 15.30 6.60
CA PHE A 19 1.83 16.61 6.71
C PHE A 19 1.39 17.28 8.00
N HIS A 20 2.30 18.00 8.64
CA HIS A 20 2.02 18.92 9.72
C HIS A 20 3.06 20.05 9.68
N ASP A 21 2.69 21.27 10.07
CA ASP A 21 3.56 22.45 9.97
C ASP A 21 4.85 22.27 10.77
N GLU A 22 4.76 21.77 12.00
CA GLU A 22 5.92 21.50 12.87
C GLU A 22 6.65 20.18 12.57
N PHE A 23 6.14 19.37 11.63
CA PHE A 23 6.79 18.11 11.24
C PHE A 23 7.67 18.34 9.98
N PRO A 24 8.95 17.94 9.98
CA PRO A 24 9.90 18.37 8.94
C PRO A 24 9.77 17.63 7.61
N LEU A 25 8.86 16.65 7.49
CA LEU A 25 8.72 15.79 6.32
C LEU A 25 7.32 15.86 5.72
N ILE A 26 7.21 15.51 4.44
CA ILE A 26 5.95 15.19 3.77
C ILE A 26 5.97 13.70 3.41
N LEU A 27 5.00 12.93 3.89
CA LEU A 27 5.02 11.46 3.79
C LEU A 27 3.94 10.94 2.83
N PHE A 28 4.38 10.48 1.67
CA PHE A 28 3.57 9.78 0.69
C PHE A 28 3.48 8.28 1.00
N TRP A 29 2.42 7.66 0.51
CA TRP A 29 2.18 6.23 0.73
C TRP A 29 1.27 5.66 -0.36
N SER A 30 1.17 4.33 -0.39
CA SER A 30 0.23 3.60 -1.24
C SER A 30 -0.45 2.49 -0.46
N GLN A 31 -1.64 2.08 -0.86
CA GLN A 31 -2.32 0.94 -0.24
C GLN A 31 -1.42 -0.30 -0.32
N LYS A 32 -1.44 -1.12 0.72
CA LYS A 32 -0.63 -2.35 0.88
C LYS A 32 0.90 -2.13 0.89
N SER A 33 1.39 -0.90 1.01
CA SER A 33 2.81 -0.61 1.25
C SER A 33 3.15 -0.30 2.72
N GLY A 34 2.24 -0.62 3.66
CA GLY A 34 2.46 -0.34 5.10
C GLY A 34 1.93 1.02 5.57
N CYS A 35 0.95 1.59 4.86
CA CYS A 35 0.34 2.89 5.15
C CYS A 35 -0.17 3.03 6.59
N THR A 36 -0.70 1.96 7.19
CA THR A 36 -1.18 1.98 8.59
C THR A 36 -0.04 2.23 9.57
N SER A 37 1.12 1.58 9.40
CA SER A 37 2.29 1.81 10.26
C SER A 37 2.87 3.20 10.07
N LEU A 38 2.88 3.70 8.83
CA LEU A 38 3.33 5.05 8.55
C LEU A 38 2.42 6.09 9.21
N ALA A 39 1.10 5.89 9.15
CA ALA A 39 0.12 6.75 9.79
C ALA A 39 0.28 6.73 11.32
N ASN A 40 0.41 5.55 11.94
CA ASN A 40 0.69 5.40 13.37
C ASN A 40 1.94 6.18 13.78
N TRP A 41 3.05 6.00 13.05
CA TRP A 41 4.29 6.72 13.30
C TRP A 41 4.13 8.23 13.14
N PHE A 42 3.49 8.68 12.07
CA PHE A 42 3.22 10.10 11.84
C PHE A 42 2.42 10.73 12.98
N PHE A 43 1.30 10.12 13.38
CA PHE A 43 0.48 10.62 14.48
C PHE A 43 1.21 10.58 15.82
N TYR A 44 2.10 9.60 16.03
CA TYR A 44 2.96 9.57 17.20
C TYR A 44 3.92 10.77 17.23
N GLN A 45 4.57 11.06 16.10
CA GLN A 45 5.51 12.17 15.99
C GLN A 45 4.85 13.52 16.32
N ILE A 46 3.66 13.77 15.78
CA ILE A 46 2.92 15.01 16.00
C ILE A 46 2.12 15.03 17.32
N GLY A 47 2.17 13.96 18.12
CA GLY A 47 1.52 13.90 19.44
C GLY A 47 0.01 13.65 19.42
N LEU A 48 -0.54 13.13 18.32
CA LEU A 48 -1.96 12.84 18.16
C LEU A 48 -2.29 11.33 18.15
N TYR A 49 -1.30 10.46 18.37
CA TYR A 49 -1.51 9.02 18.31
C TYR A 49 -2.57 8.52 19.29
N GLU A 50 -2.50 8.93 20.57
CA GLU A 50 -3.47 8.49 21.60
C GLU A 50 -4.89 8.95 21.27
N GLU A 51 -5.06 10.18 20.80
CA GLU A 51 -6.36 10.69 20.33
C GLU A 51 -6.89 9.85 19.18
N ALA A 52 -6.04 9.56 18.19
CA ALA A 52 -6.41 8.84 17.00
C ALA A 52 -6.84 7.39 17.28
N ILE A 53 -6.10 6.65 18.12
CA ILE A 53 -6.46 5.26 18.47
C ILE A 53 -7.67 5.18 19.42
N ASN A 54 -7.94 6.23 20.20
CA ASN A 54 -9.14 6.31 21.05
C ASN A 54 -10.39 6.59 20.21
N TYR A 55 -10.24 7.29 19.09
CA TYR A 55 -11.32 7.50 18.14
C TYR A 55 -11.71 6.19 17.44
N ASP A 56 -10.72 5.48 16.87
CA ASP A 56 -10.93 4.18 16.23
C ASP A 56 -9.61 3.37 16.22
N PRO A 57 -9.63 2.05 16.53
CA PRO A 57 -8.42 1.22 16.42
C PRO A 57 -7.83 1.15 15.00
N PHE A 58 -8.61 1.45 13.97
CA PHE A 58 -8.15 1.64 12.60
C PHE A 58 -7.82 3.11 12.36
N ILE A 59 -6.54 3.46 12.50
CA ILE A 59 -6.00 4.82 12.43
C ILE A 59 -6.45 5.64 11.20
N HIS A 60 -6.72 4.97 10.08
CA HIS A 60 -7.16 5.63 8.85
C HIS A 60 -8.55 6.27 8.98
N ASN A 61 -9.42 5.79 9.88
CA ASN A 61 -10.70 6.45 10.16
C ASN A 61 -10.46 7.84 10.77
N TYR A 62 -9.63 7.95 11.81
CA TYR A 62 -9.24 9.26 12.35
C TYR A 62 -8.53 10.13 11.31
N GLU A 63 -7.63 9.53 10.52
CA GLU A 63 -6.91 10.22 9.46
C GLU A 63 -7.84 10.93 8.48
N TYR A 64 -8.88 10.24 8.01
CA TYR A 64 -9.75 10.77 6.96
C TYR A 64 -10.96 11.54 7.49
N ASP A 65 -11.53 11.12 8.62
CA ASP A 65 -12.75 11.72 9.16
C ASP A 65 -12.46 13.00 9.94
N ILE A 66 -11.29 13.06 10.58
CA ILE A 66 -10.88 14.17 11.45
C ILE A 66 -9.70 14.92 10.86
N TYR A 67 -8.53 14.28 10.74
CA TYR A 67 -7.28 15.00 10.54
C TYR A 67 -7.15 15.64 9.16
N LYS A 68 -7.44 14.88 8.10
CA LYS A 68 -7.36 15.34 6.70
C LYS A 68 -8.69 15.92 6.21
N ASN A 69 -9.75 15.91 7.01
CA ASN A 69 -11.10 16.33 6.61
C ASN A 69 -11.28 17.86 6.59
N SER A 70 -10.36 18.56 5.93
CA SER A 70 -10.43 20.02 5.82
C SER A 70 -9.80 20.48 4.52
N PHE A 71 -10.49 21.36 3.81
CA PHE A 71 -9.94 22.03 2.62
C PHE A 71 -8.62 22.74 2.94
N PHE A 72 -8.46 23.27 4.15
CA PHE A 72 -7.24 23.95 4.57
C PHE A 72 -6.03 23.01 4.56
N TYR A 73 -6.20 21.75 5.01
CA TYR A 73 -5.14 20.74 4.98
C TYR A 73 -4.63 20.52 3.54
N TYR A 74 -5.54 20.42 2.57
CA TYR A 74 -5.19 20.23 1.16
C TYR A 74 -4.38 21.41 0.62
N ILE A 75 -4.78 22.64 0.96
CA ILE A 75 -4.06 23.86 0.55
C ILE A 75 -2.66 23.93 1.16
N GLN A 76 -2.52 23.57 2.44
CA GLN A 76 -1.21 23.53 3.10
C GLN A 76 -0.28 22.52 2.44
N VAL A 77 -0.73 21.28 2.23
CA VAL A 77 0.07 20.24 1.55
C VAL A 77 0.49 20.70 0.16
N ALA A 78 -0.44 21.23 -0.65
CA ALA A 78 -0.12 21.69 -1.99
C ALA A 78 0.87 22.87 -1.99
N THR A 79 0.78 23.75 -0.99
CA THR A 79 1.69 24.90 -0.84
C THR A 79 3.09 24.41 -0.51
N GLU A 80 3.22 23.51 0.44
CA GLU A 80 4.52 22.98 0.89
C GLU A 80 5.20 22.13 -0.19
N LEU A 81 4.43 21.34 -0.94
CA LEU A 81 4.94 20.62 -2.11
C LEU A 81 5.44 21.57 -3.20
N ARG A 82 4.81 22.74 -3.37
CA ARG A 82 5.26 23.77 -4.31
C ARG A 82 6.51 24.48 -3.82
N LEU A 83 6.60 24.79 -2.52
CA LEU A 83 7.74 25.47 -1.91
C LEU A 83 8.98 24.58 -1.87
N LYS A 84 8.81 23.26 -1.80
CA LYS A 84 9.89 22.26 -1.78
C LYS A 84 10.90 22.47 -0.64
N GLN A 85 10.45 23.05 0.47
CA GLN A 85 11.30 23.31 1.64
C GLN A 85 11.44 22.07 2.53
N LYS A 86 10.39 21.26 2.64
CA LYS A 86 10.42 19.97 3.34
C LYS A 86 10.80 18.85 2.40
N HIS A 87 11.55 17.87 2.90
CA HIS A 87 11.84 16.67 2.13
C HIS A 87 10.59 15.78 2.08
N ALA A 88 10.26 15.32 0.88
CA ALA A 88 9.20 14.35 0.69
C ALA A 88 9.77 12.93 0.58
N TYR A 89 9.15 12.00 1.30
CA TYR A 89 9.44 10.58 1.30
C TYR A 89 8.20 9.79 0.91
N LYS A 90 8.38 8.65 0.25
CA LYS A 90 7.31 7.66 0.06
C LYS A 90 7.66 6.33 0.69
N LEU A 91 6.73 5.76 1.44
CA LEU A 91 6.83 4.37 1.90
C LEU A 91 6.47 3.42 0.75
N VAL A 92 7.47 2.66 0.33
CA VAL A 92 7.40 1.71 -0.80
C VAL A 92 7.65 0.29 -0.31
N ARG A 93 7.12 -0.67 -1.05
CA ARG A 93 7.24 -2.11 -0.76
C ARG A 93 7.71 -2.87 -1.99
N ASN A 94 8.45 -3.95 -1.79
CA ASN A 94 8.86 -4.85 -2.84
C ASN A 94 7.64 -5.33 -3.66
N PRO A 95 7.65 -5.21 -5.00
CA PRO A 95 6.47 -5.53 -5.81
C PRO A 95 6.00 -6.99 -5.70
N TYR A 96 6.91 -7.96 -5.50
CA TYR A 96 6.51 -9.34 -5.26
C TYR A 96 5.72 -9.47 -3.95
N LYS A 97 6.24 -8.93 -2.84
CA LYS A 97 5.51 -8.91 -1.56
C LYS A 97 4.17 -8.18 -1.68
N ARG A 98 4.13 -7.11 -2.47
CA ARG A 98 2.92 -6.33 -2.68
C ARG A 98 1.84 -7.11 -3.44
N ALA A 99 2.18 -7.79 -4.53
CA ALA A 99 1.23 -8.53 -5.36
C ALA A 99 0.55 -9.66 -4.58
N VAL A 100 1.30 -10.44 -3.81
CA VAL A 100 0.71 -11.47 -2.94
C VAL A 100 -0.14 -10.85 -1.84
N SER A 101 0.33 -9.76 -1.21
CA SER A 101 -0.45 -9.09 -0.15
C SER A 101 -1.76 -8.52 -0.66
N SER A 102 -1.81 -8.09 -1.93
CA SER A 102 -3.01 -7.59 -2.60
C SER A 102 -3.97 -8.74 -2.94
N PHE A 103 -3.44 -9.88 -3.40
CA PHE A 103 -4.23 -11.09 -3.61
C PHE A 103 -4.82 -11.63 -2.31
N LEU A 104 -4.02 -11.72 -1.24
CA LEU A 104 -4.47 -12.22 0.06
C LEU A 104 -5.52 -11.33 0.72
N SER A 105 -5.64 -10.04 0.35
CA SER A 105 -6.78 -9.23 0.81
C SER A 105 -8.12 -9.66 0.23
N LEU A 106 -8.15 -10.52 -0.81
CA LEU A 106 -9.37 -11.14 -1.30
C LEU A 106 -9.89 -12.26 -0.39
N LEU A 107 -9.13 -12.66 0.64
CA LEU A 107 -9.62 -13.58 1.67
C LEU A 107 -10.69 -12.87 2.50
N SER A 108 -11.94 -13.31 2.34
CA SER A 108 -13.04 -12.87 3.18
C SER A 108 -13.23 -13.77 4.40
N PRO A 109 -13.84 -13.26 5.48
CA PRO A 109 -14.35 -14.10 6.55
C PRO A 109 -15.30 -15.19 6.02
N PRO A 110 -15.45 -16.32 6.73
CA PRO A 110 -16.38 -17.38 6.32
C PRO A 110 -17.78 -16.83 6.08
N HIS A 111 -18.43 -17.29 5.01
CA HIS A 111 -19.78 -16.90 4.62
C HIS A 111 -19.96 -15.44 4.17
N ILE A 112 -18.88 -14.66 4.02
CA ILE A 112 -18.92 -13.31 3.47
C ILE A 112 -18.28 -13.35 2.08
N GLU A 113 -19.03 -12.94 1.06
CA GLU A 113 -18.49 -12.79 -0.29
C GLU A 113 -17.64 -11.52 -0.37
N HIS A 114 -16.39 -11.63 -0.84
CA HIS A 114 -15.60 -10.43 -1.09
C HIS A 114 -16.17 -9.69 -2.32
N PRO A 115 -16.42 -8.37 -2.26
CA PRO A 115 -17.05 -7.63 -3.37
C PRO A 115 -16.27 -7.74 -4.69
N GLU A 116 -14.95 -7.86 -4.59
CA GLU A 116 -14.05 -7.95 -5.76
C GLU A 116 -14.06 -9.33 -6.44
N TRP A 117 -14.68 -10.36 -5.86
CA TRP A 117 -14.78 -11.66 -6.54
C TRP A 117 -15.66 -11.58 -7.79
N ARG A 118 -16.73 -10.79 -7.77
CA ARG A 118 -17.64 -10.61 -8.91
C ARG A 118 -16.97 -10.00 -10.15
N PRO A 119 -16.31 -8.83 -10.08
CA PRO A 119 -15.62 -8.27 -11.25
C PRO A 119 -14.49 -9.17 -11.76
N ILE A 120 -13.76 -9.85 -10.86
CA ILE A 120 -12.74 -10.83 -11.26
C ILE A 120 -13.37 -12.00 -12.04
N ARG A 121 -14.47 -12.57 -11.54
CA ARG A 121 -15.18 -13.68 -12.22
C ARG A 121 -15.82 -13.25 -13.52
N GLN A 122 -16.38 -12.04 -13.58
CA GLN A 122 -16.91 -11.47 -14.82
C GLN A 122 -15.82 -11.40 -15.89
N PHE A 123 -14.62 -10.94 -15.53
CA PHE A 123 -13.49 -10.89 -16.45
C PHE A 123 -13.02 -12.29 -16.88
N LEU A 124 -12.77 -13.18 -15.92
CA LEU A 124 -12.17 -14.50 -16.18
C LEU A 124 -13.13 -15.47 -16.86
N TYR A 125 -14.43 -15.40 -16.55
CA TYR A 125 -15.41 -16.43 -16.88
C TYR A 125 -16.62 -15.91 -17.63
N ARG A 126 -16.75 -14.58 -17.82
CA ARG A 126 -17.94 -13.93 -18.39
C ARG A 126 -19.23 -14.21 -17.61
N ASP A 127 -19.08 -14.49 -16.32
CA ASP A 127 -20.17 -14.75 -15.38
C ASP A 127 -19.72 -14.36 -13.97
N GLU A 128 -20.19 -13.21 -13.49
CA GLU A 128 -19.89 -12.68 -12.16
C GLU A 128 -20.42 -13.54 -11.00
N ASN A 129 -21.44 -14.37 -11.25
CA ASN A 129 -22.13 -15.18 -10.24
C ASN A 129 -21.64 -16.64 -10.20
N CYS A 130 -20.70 -17.01 -11.08
CA CYS A 130 -20.17 -18.38 -11.09
C CYS A 130 -19.37 -18.69 -9.81
N ASN A 131 -19.41 -19.94 -9.35
CA ASN A 131 -18.60 -20.37 -8.21
C ASN A 131 -17.23 -20.93 -8.64
N LYS A 132 -16.64 -20.38 -9.72
CA LYS A 132 -15.33 -20.82 -10.22
C LYS A 132 -14.19 -20.27 -9.38
N LYS A 133 -13.06 -20.97 -9.43
CA LYS A 133 -11.87 -20.67 -8.62
C LYS A 133 -11.32 -19.28 -8.89
N ILE A 134 -10.67 -18.69 -7.89
CA ILE A 134 -9.82 -17.51 -8.06
C ILE A 134 -8.45 -17.88 -7.51
N SER A 135 -7.45 -17.96 -8.37
CA SER A 135 -6.05 -18.24 -7.99
C SER A 135 -5.18 -17.00 -8.18
N PHE A 136 -3.98 -17.01 -7.60
CA PHE A 136 -3.05 -15.90 -7.73
C PHE A 136 -2.69 -15.65 -9.20
N LYS A 137 -2.43 -16.71 -9.97
CA LYS A 137 -2.17 -16.64 -11.40
C LYS A 137 -3.31 -15.99 -12.18
N LEU A 138 -4.56 -16.43 -11.95
CA LEU A 138 -5.72 -15.85 -12.62
C LEU A 138 -5.95 -14.40 -12.21
N TYR A 139 -5.71 -14.08 -10.94
CA TYR A 139 -5.76 -12.71 -10.44
C TYR A 139 -4.71 -11.81 -11.12
N LEU A 140 -3.48 -12.29 -11.34
CA LEU A 140 -2.46 -11.53 -12.08
C LEU A 140 -2.87 -11.28 -13.54
N TYR A 141 -3.50 -12.25 -14.21
CA TYR A 141 -4.07 -12.02 -15.55
C TYR A 141 -5.16 -10.95 -15.54
N TYR A 142 -6.03 -10.95 -14.51
CA TYR A 142 -6.99 -9.88 -14.31
C TYR A 142 -6.30 -8.53 -14.12
N LEU A 143 -5.27 -8.43 -13.28
CA LEU A 143 -4.51 -7.19 -13.09
C LEU A 143 -3.82 -6.71 -14.37
N LYS A 144 -3.21 -7.62 -15.14
CA LYS A 144 -2.53 -7.31 -16.41
C LYS A 144 -3.47 -6.77 -17.49
N SER A 145 -4.78 -7.00 -17.37
CA SER A 145 -5.77 -6.48 -18.30
C SER A 145 -6.03 -4.98 -18.15
N PHE A 146 -5.67 -4.41 -16.99
CA PHE A 146 -5.76 -2.97 -16.77
C PHE A 146 -4.50 -2.30 -17.29
N ASP A 147 -4.68 -1.16 -17.98
CA ASP A 147 -3.56 -0.26 -18.18
C ASP A 147 -3.05 0.21 -16.81
N SER A 148 -1.74 0.25 -16.65
CA SER A 148 -1.03 0.81 -15.49
C SER A 148 -1.51 2.20 -15.07
N ASN A 149 -2.15 2.96 -15.98
CA ASN A 149 -2.71 4.29 -15.74
C ASN A 149 -4.26 4.32 -15.65
N SER A 150 -4.92 3.16 -15.60
CA SER A 150 -6.37 3.09 -15.53
C SER A 150 -6.85 3.52 -14.15
N ASP A 151 -7.67 4.58 -14.08
CA ASP A 151 -8.35 5.00 -12.84
C ASP A 151 -9.45 3.99 -12.40
N ILE A 152 -9.62 2.87 -13.11
CA ILE A 152 -10.65 1.84 -12.89
C ILE A 152 -10.19 0.79 -11.86
N ILE A 153 -8.87 0.56 -11.71
CA ILE A 153 -8.37 -0.46 -10.80
C ILE A 153 -8.45 0.00 -9.34
N ASN A 154 -8.92 -0.88 -8.46
CA ASN A 154 -8.89 -0.63 -7.02
C ASN A 154 -7.43 -0.32 -6.57
N PRO A 155 -7.17 0.82 -5.90
CA PRO A 155 -5.81 1.21 -5.49
C PRO A 155 -5.08 0.19 -4.60
N HIS A 156 -5.80 -0.72 -3.95
CA HIS A 156 -5.20 -1.84 -3.20
C HIS A 156 -4.46 -2.84 -4.10
N TYR A 157 -4.82 -2.91 -5.38
CA TYR A 157 -4.27 -3.86 -6.36
C TYR A 157 -3.34 -3.19 -7.38
N ALA A 158 -3.51 -1.89 -7.59
CA ALA A 158 -2.72 -1.09 -8.52
C ALA A 158 -1.21 -1.05 -8.16
N PRO A 159 -0.31 -0.84 -9.14
CA PRO A 159 1.06 -0.45 -8.87
C PRO A 159 1.18 0.75 -7.90
N GLN A 160 2.32 0.84 -7.23
CA GLN A 160 2.58 1.89 -6.24
C GLN A 160 2.93 3.20 -6.91
N TYR A 161 3.66 3.13 -8.01
CA TYR A 161 4.09 4.28 -8.79
C TYR A 161 2.90 5.04 -9.36
N ILE A 162 2.99 6.37 -9.25
CA ILE A 162 2.06 7.30 -9.88
C ILE A 162 2.89 8.18 -10.80
N GLN A 163 2.49 8.27 -12.07
CA GLN A 163 3.20 9.06 -13.05
C GLN A 163 3.30 10.54 -12.63
N ASN A 164 4.50 11.12 -12.68
CA ASN A 164 4.82 12.49 -12.27
C ASN A 164 4.91 12.71 -10.74
N GLU A 165 4.75 11.67 -9.92
CA GLU A 165 4.96 11.78 -8.47
C GLU A 165 6.41 12.11 -8.12
N GLU A 166 7.37 11.74 -8.98
CA GLU A 166 8.80 12.04 -8.84
C GLU A 166 9.13 13.54 -8.84
N ARG A 167 8.18 14.39 -9.27
CA ARG A 167 8.29 15.85 -9.15
C ARG A 167 8.27 16.32 -7.70
N PHE A 168 7.70 15.50 -6.82
CA PHE A 168 7.54 15.74 -5.40
C PHE A 168 8.41 14.79 -4.57
N VAL A 169 8.39 13.50 -4.88
CA VAL A 169 9.03 12.45 -4.09
C VAL A 169 10.31 11.95 -4.76
N THR A 170 11.44 12.18 -4.09
CA THR A 170 12.74 11.66 -4.53
C THR A 170 13.42 10.76 -3.51
N ASN A 171 12.79 10.59 -2.33
CA ASN A 171 13.31 9.75 -1.26
C ASN A 171 12.31 8.63 -0.92
N TYR A 172 12.82 7.46 -0.55
CA TYR A 172 12.01 6.28 -0.32
C TYR A 172 12.32 5.67 1.04
N ILE A 173 11.28 5.26 1.75
CA ILE A 173 11.34 4.42 2.94
C ILE A 173 10.97 3.02 2.47
N TYR A 174 11.86 2.04 2.65
CA TYR A 174 11.62 0.66 2.23
C TYR A 174 10.96 -0.12 3.35
N LEU A 175 9.74 -0.62 3.12
CA LEU A 175 8.95 -1.33 4.13
C LEU A 175 9.70 -2.55 4.68
N GLU A 176 10.50 -3.23 3.86
CA GLU A 176 11.28 -4.40 4.26
C GLU A 176 12.32 -4.10 5.35
N ASN A 177 12.70 -2.84 5.51
CA ASN A 177 13.63 -2.36 6.54
C ASN A 177 13.00 -1.28 7.42
N TYR A 178 11.66 -1.27 7.55
CA TYR A 178 10.90 -0.14 8.09
C TYR A 178 11.47 0.39 9.41
N SER A 179 11.67 -0.45 10.42
CA SER A 179 12.10 0.03 11.73
C SER A 179 13.48 0.70 11.70
N LYS A 180 14.40 0.19 10.88
CA LYS A 180 15.73 0.77 10.67
C LYS A 180 15.66 2.10 9.91
N GLU A 181 14.86 2.16 8.85
CA GLU A 181 14.66 3.38 8.06
C GLU A 181 14.00 4.49 8.90
N ILE A 182 13.00 4.14 9.71
CA ILE A 182 12.34 5.09 10.62
C ILE A 182 13.30 5.58 11.69
N ALA A 183 14.05 4.69 12.36
CA ALA A 183 15.03 5.10 13.36
C ALA A 183 16.07 6.08 12.79
N LYS A 184 16.52 5.83 11.55
CA LYS A 184 17.43 6.73 10.83
C LYS A 184 16.80 8.10 10.55
N LEU A 185 15.54 8.15 10.12
CA LEU A 185 14.82 9.41 9.93
C LEU A 185 14.66 10.16 11.25
N GLU A 186 14.37 9.45 12.34
CA GLU A 186 14.27 10.08 13.66
C GLU A 186 15.59 10.73 14.08
N ASP A 187 16.72 10.04 13.90
CA ASP A 187 18.04 10.61 14.17
C ASP A 187 18.37 11.78 13.25
N GLN A 188 18.12 11.64 11.95
CA GLN A 188 18.46 12.64 10.95
C GLN A 188 17.70 13.97 11.15
N TYR A 189 16.45 13.89 11.61
CA TYR A 189 15.57 15.06 11.72
C TYR A 189 15.29 15.47 13.18
N GLY A 190 15.94 14.83 14.17
CA GLY A 190 15.74 15.14 15.58
C GLY A 190 14.32 14.86 16.07
N LEU A 191 13.67 13.83 15.51
CA LEU A 191 12.30 13.44 15.88
C LEU A 191 12.28 12.63 17.18
N LYS A 192 11.09 12.42 17.74
CA LYS A 192 10.91 11.58 18.92
C LYS A 192 11.28 10.15 18.58
N LYS A 193 11.97 9.45 19.49
CA LYS A 193 12.19 8.02 19.35
C LYS A 193 10.88 7.27 19.55
N SER A 194 10.44 6.55 18.52
CA SER A 194 9.15 5.87 18.55
C SER A 194 9.25 4.47 19.14
N PRO A 195 8.22 4.00 19.88
CA PRO A 195 8.11 2.61 20.28
C PRO A 195 7.62 1.77 19.09
N LEU A 196 8.50 1.53 18.12
CA LEU A 196 8.14 0.92 16.83
C LEU A 196 7.47 -0.45 16.99
N ASP A 197 7.92 -1.24 17.96
CA ASP A 197 7.31 -2.53 18.31
C ASP A 197 5.82 -2.43 18.68
N LEU A 198 5.36 -1.27 19.15
CA LEU A 198 3.95 -0.99 19.45
C LEU A 198 3.23 -0.42 18.23
N LEU A 199 3.87 0.48 17.49
CA LEU A 199 3.27 1.17 16.33
C LEU A 199 3.15 0.25 15.09
N GLU A 200 3.99 -0.77 15.01
CA GLU A 200 4.00 -1.79 13.95
C GLU A 200 3.06 -2.96 14.23
N LYS A 201 2.54 -3.12 15.46
CA LYS A 201 1.54 -4.14 15.81
C LYS A 201 0.18 -3.79 15.20
N SER A 202 0.08 -3.96 13.89
CA SER A 202 -1.18 -3.98 13.16
C SER A 202 -1.56 -5.42 12.85
N TRP A 203 -2.85 -5.75 12.92
CA TRP A 203 -3.42 -6.99 12.38
C TRP A 203 -3.02 -7.25 10.91
N HIS A 204 -2.55 -6.22 10.20
CA HIS A 204 -2.09 -6.29 8.81
C HIS A 204 -0.61 -6.70 8.64
N HIS A 205 0.19 -6.74 9.72
CA HIS A 205 1.58 -7.19 9.69
C HIS A 205 1.69 -8.62 10.20
N GLN A 206 1.38 -9.57 9.31
CA GLN A 206 1.36 -10.99 9.64
C GLN A 206 2.54 -11.78 9.04
N ASN A 207 3.54 -11.08 8.49
CA ASN A 207 4.67 -11.72 7.82
C ASN A 207 5.44 -12.68 8.74
N ASP A 208 5.55 -12.34 10.03
CA ASP A 208 6.25 -13.17 11.03
C ASP A 208 5.47 -14.44 11.41
N TYR A 209 4.20 -14.53 10.98
CA TYR A 209 3.31 -15.67 11.24
C TYR A 209 3.04 -16.50 9.97
N ALA A 210 3.62 -16.12 8.83
CA ALA A 210 3.49 -16.87 7.59
C ALA A 210 4.36 -18.15 7.65
N ILE A 211 3.70 -19.28 7.92
CA ILE A 211 4.37 -20.58 8.13
C ILE A 211 3.98 -21.63 7.08
N PHE A 212 2.94 -21.38 6.30
CA PHE A 212 2.44 -22.36 5.33
C PHE A 212 3.17 -22.23 4.00
N LYS A 213 4.07 -23.20 3.74
CA LYS A 213 4.78 -23.33 2.45
C LYS A 213 4.06 -24.30 1.53
N GLY A 214 4.03 -24.01 0.24
CA GLY A 214 3.43 -24.89 -0.77
C GLY A 214 3.48 -24.30 -2.18
N ASP A 215 2.70 -24.90 -3.09
CA ASP A 215 2.43 -24.34 -4.41
C ASP A 215 1.02 -23.76 -4.42
N TYR A 216 0.93 -22.44 -4.29
CA TYR A 216 -0.32 -21.69 -4.20
C TYR A 216 -0.55 -20.77 -5.40
N ALA A 217 0.29 -20.81 -6.43
CA ALA A 217 0.10 -20.02 -7.65
C ALA A 217 -1.26 -20.30 -8.31
N ASP A 218 -1.65 -21.58 -8.34
CA ASP A 218 -2.90 -22.07 -8.95
C ASP A 218 -3.99 -22.48 -7.95
N ALA A 219 -3.69 -22.38 -6.64
CA ALA A 219 -4.60 -22.72 -5.56
C ALA A 219 -5.81 -21.78 -5.51
N ASN A 220 -6.94 -22.30 -5.05
CA ASN A 220 -8.20 -21.58 -5.01
C ASN A 220 -8.37 -20.81 -3.70
N ILE A 221 -8.36 -19.48 -3.74
CA ILE A 221 -8.41 -18.63 -2.54
C ILE A 221 -9.76 -18.71 -1.79
N ILE A 222 -10.83 -19.13 -2.47
CA ILE A 222 -12.16 -19.28 -1.87
C ILE A 222 -12.34 -20.65 -1.19
N ASP A 223 -11.38 -21.57 -1.34
CA ASP A 223 -11.43 -22.86 -0.65
C ASP A 223 -11.31 -22.62 0.86
N PRO A 224 -12.24 -23.12 1.69
CA PRO A 224 -12.15 -23.01 3.14
C PRO A 224 -10.85 -23.61 3.73
N LEU A 225 -10.19 -24.51 2.99
CA LEU A 225 -8.91 -25.11 3.37
C LEU A 225 -7.70 -24.29 2.90
N PHE A 226 -7.90 -23.20 2.16
CA PHE A 226 -6.81 -22.32 1.76
C PHE A 226 -6.12 -21.74 3.01
N PRO A 227 -4.78 -21.80 3.10
CA PRO A 227 -4.05 -21.30 4.26
C PRO A 227 -4.27 -19.80 4.42
N ARG A 228 -4.50 -19.34 5.65
CA ARG A 228 -4.68 -17.90 5.91
C ARG A 228 -3.37 -17.11 5.89
N LEU A 229 -2.26 -17.78 6.20
CA LEU A 229 -0.92 -17.18 6.32
C LEU A 229 0.13 -17.95 5.48
N PRO A 230 -0.05 -18.02 4.15
CA PRO A 230 0.94 -18.63 3.27
C PRO A 230 2.19 -17.76 3.17
N THR A 231 3.34 -18.40 2.96
CA THR A 231 4.59 -17.68 2.69
C THR A 231 4.56 -17.08 1.28
N TYR A 232 5.23 -15.94 1.09
CA TYR A 232 5.20 -15.21 -0.18
C TYR A 232 5.80 -16.00 -1.35
N ASP A 233 6.87 -16.76 -1.11
CA ASP A 233 7.54 -17.64 -2.07
C ASP A 233 6.60 -18.71 -2.64
N SER A 234 5.59 -19.13 -1.88
CA SER A 234 4.63 -20.17 -2.31
C SER A 234 3.73 -19.75 -3.48
N PHE A 235 3.75 -18.49 -3.89
CA PHE A 235 2.94 -17.98 -5.00
C PHE A 235 3.72 -17.82 -6.31
N TYR A 236 5.03 -18.07 -6.28
CA TYR A 236 5.91 -17.78 -7.40
C TYR A 236 6.40 -19.04 -8.10
N ASP A 237 5.83 -19.26 -9.29
CA ASP A 237 6.40 -20.07 -10.37
C ASP A 237 7.00 -19.14 -11.45
N ALA A 238 7.53 -19.72 -12.53
CA ALA A 238 8.12 -18.92 -13.62
C ALA A 238 7.10 -17.97 -14.28
N GLU A 239 5.84 -18.40 -14.39
CA GLU A 239 4.78 -17.63 -15.08
C GLU A 239 4.30 -16.44 -14.23
N THR A 240 3.98 -16.68 -12.96
CA THR A 240 3.57 -15.66 -12.00
C THR A 240 4.69 -14.67 -11.70
N THR A 241 5.95 -15.11 -11.70
CA THR A 241 7.12 -14.23 -11.64
C THR A 241 7.10 -13.24 -12.80
N GLN A 242 7.03 -13.73 -14.04
CA GLN A 242 7.00 -12.88 -15.23
C GLN A 242 5.80 -11.92 -15.23
N LEU A 243 4.63 -12.41 -14.82
CA LEU A 243 3.42 -11.58 -14.73
C LEU A 243 3.61 -10.42 -13.74
N VAL A 244 4.17 -10.65 -12.55
CA VAL A 244 4.43 -9.59 -11.58
C VAL A 244 5.47 -8.60 -12.10
N GLU A 245 6.53 -9.08 -12.75
CA GLU A 245 7.54 -8.20 -13.35
C GLU A 245 6.94 -7.30 -14.43
N ASP A 246 6.05 -7.83 -15.27
CA ASP A 246 5.37 -7.06 -16.30
C ASP A 246 4.43 -6.00 -15.71
N ILE A 247 3.56 -6.41 -14.77
CA ILE A 247 2.52 -5.54 -14.17
C ILE A 247 3.16 -4.41 -13.36
N PHE A 248 4.21 -4.72 -12.59
CA PHE A 248 4.84 -3.80 -11.65
C PHE A 248 6.20 -3.28 -12.13
N LYS A 249 6.49 -3.38 -13.44
CA LYS A 249 7.79 -3.01 -14.04
C LYS A 249 8.29 -1.63 -13.61
N THR A 250 7.39 -0.65 -13.57
CA THR A 250 7.74 0.72 -13.19
C THR A 250 8.09 0.84 -11.71
N ASP A 251 7.41 0.10 -10.82
CA ASP A 251 7.75 0.05 -9.40
C ASP A 251 9.16 -0.51 -9.20
N PHE A 252 9.50 -1.61 -9.88
CA PHE A 252 10.86 -2.18 -9.84
C PHE A 252 11.91 -1.16 -10.29
N THR A 253 11.64 -0.47 -11.39
CA THR A 253 12.61 0.45 -12.01
C THR A 253 12.80 1.72 -11.19
N ILE A 254 11.70 2.39 -10.82
CA ILE A 254 11.73 3.69 -10.12
C ILE A 254 12.20 3.53 -8.68
N TYR A 255 11.69 2.51 -7.97
CA TYR A 255 12.06 2.25 -6.58
C TYR A 255 13.27 1.32 -6.44
N LYS A 256 13.94 0.99 -7.56
CA LYS A 256 15.20 0.23 -7.60
C LYS A 256 15.16 -1.11 -6.85
N TYR A 257 14.03 -1.80 -6.93
CA TYR A 257 13.93 -3.18 -6.42
C TYR A 257 14.58 -4.17 -7.39
N PRO A 258 15.22 -5.23 -6.88
CA PRO A 258 15.77 -6.28 -7.73
C PRO A 258 14.64 -7.12 -8.38
N PHE A 259 14.88 -7.56 -9.61
CA PHE A 259 14.09 -8.59 -10.30
C PHE A 259 14.50 -9.98 -9.80
N THR A 260 14.31 -10.21 -8.51
CA THR A 260 14.59 -11.50 -7.88
C THR A 260 13.43 -11.81 -6.94
N PRO A 261 12.65 -12.87 -7.23
CA PRO A 261 11.62 -13.36 -6.33
C PRO A 261 12.19 -13.72 -4.95
N LEU A 262 11.30 -13.77 -3.96
CA LEU A 262 11.62 -14.00 -2.55
C LEU A 262 11.95 -15.46 -2.25
#